data_AF-A0A1M7CYH6-F1
#
_entry.id   AF-A0A1M7CYH6-F1
#
_cell.length_a   1.000
_cell.length_b   1.000
_cell.length_c   1.000
_cell.angle_alpha   90.00
_cell.angle_beta   90.00
_cell.angle_gamma   90.00
#
_symmetry.space_group_name_H-M   'P 1'
#
loop_
_entity.id
_entity.type
_entity.pdbx_description
1 polymer ?
#
loop_
_entity_poly.entity_id
_entity_poly.type
_entity_poly.pdbx_seq_one_letter_code
_entity_poly.pdbx_strand_id
1 'polypeptide(L)'
;MMGYPNGIWDRVNNKPIFRKGITATHPYNNYDGKEEFMIDAACFPGSSGSPVFLLNEGSYQDRQGNTYMGQTRIFLLVILYAGPQHTITGEIEIIDIPTSDTAVPISRIPNNLGLIIKSSRINELEGLF
;
A
#
# COMPACT_ATOMS: atom_id res chain seq x y z
N MET A 1 -2.89 -5.79 5.26
CA MET A 1 -3.00 -5.76 3.78
C MET A 1 -2.97 -7.18 3.25
N MET A 2 -3.80 -7.50 2.26
CA MET A 2 -3.83 -8.81 1.61
C MET A 2 -3.78 -8.64 0.10
N GLY A 3 -2.86 -9.31 -0.59
CA GLY A 3 -2.78 -9.21 -2.05
C GLY A 3 -1.70 -10.07 -2.70
N TYR A 4 -1.33 -9.71 -3.93
CA TYR A 4 -0.49 -10.50 -4.83
C TYR A 4 0.76 -9.70 -5.27
N PRO A 5 1.62 -9.29 -4.33
CA PRO A 5 2.74 -8.41 -4.61
C PRO A 5 3.72 -9.07 -5.59
N ASN A 6 4.07 -8.37 -6.68
CA ASN A 6 4.89 -8.89 -7.77
C ASN A 6 4.40 -10.25 -8.32
N GLY A 7 3.10 -10.53 -8.23
CA GLY A 7 2.53 -11.83 -8.61
C GLY A 7 2.94 -12.99 -7.70
N ILE A 8 3.45 -12.71 -6.50
CA ILE A 8 3.77 -13.73 -5.48
C ILE A 8 2.47 -14.13 -4.78
N TRP A 9 2.20 -15.44 -4.75
CA TRP A 9 1.08 -16.06 -4.03
C TRP A 9 1.35 -17.52 -3.78
N ASP A 10 0.61 -18.09 -2.82
CA ASP A 10 0.58 -19.53 -2.64
C ASP A 10 -0.29 -20.14 -3.74
N ARG A 11 0.37 -20.63 -4.80
CA ARG A 11 -0.28 -21.24 -5.96
C ARG A 11 -0.99 -22.55 -5.63
N VAL A 12 -0.50 -23.30 -4.65
CA VAL A 12 -1.08 -24.61 -4.30
C VAL A 12 -2.38 -24.41 -3.53
N ASN A 13 -2.39 -23.49 -2.56
CA ASN A 13 -3.56 -23.25 -1.70
C ASN A 13 -4.44 -22.09 -2.18
N ASN A 14 -4.08 -21.42 -3.27
CA ASN A 14 -4.73 -20.24 -3.81
C ASN A 14 -4.93 -19.13 -2.77
N LYS A 15 -3.86 -18.81 -2.03
CA LYS A 15 -3.89 -17.79 -0.96
C LYS A 15 -3.06 -16.56 -1.30
N PRO A 16 -3.56 -15.35 -0.93
CA PRO A 16 -2.80 -14.12 -1.08
C PRO A 16 -1.70 -14.03 -0.02
N ILE A 17 -0.79 -13.08 -0.21
CA ILE A 17 0.23 -12.73 0.76
C ILE A 17 -0.33 -11.69 1.73
N PHE A 18 -0.17 -11.96 3.02
CA PHE A 18 -0.52 -11.04 4.10
C PHE A 18 0.67 -10.15 4.43
N ARG A 19 0.42 -8.85 4.55
CA ARG A 19 1.40 -7.88 5.04
C ARG A 19 0.82 -7.05 6.17
N LYS A 20 1.62 -6.89 7.22
CA LYS A 20 1.35 -6.01 8.36
C LYS A 20 2.21 -4.75 8.23
N GLY A 21 1.69 -3.64 8.71
CA GLY A 21 2.35 -2.35 8.74
C GLY A 21 1.65 -1.42 9.71
N ILE A 22 1.98 -0.14 9.66
CA ILE A 22 1.39 0.92 10.49
C ILE A 22 0.80 2.02 9.61
N THR A 23 -0.03 2.88 10.19
CA THR A 23 -0.43 4.13 9.53
C THR A 23 0.74 5.12 9.60
N ALA A 24 1.28 5.55 8.46
CA ALA A 24 2.30 6.58 8.39
C ALA A 24 1.72 7.99 8.61
N THR A 25 0.45 8.19 8.25
CA THR A 25 -0.31 9.41 8.58
C THR A 25 -1.62 9.06 9.28
N HIS A 26 -2.15 9.99 10.07
CA HIS A 26 -3.37 9.75 10.82
C HIS A 26 -4.58 9.53 9.87
N PRO A 27 -5.27 8.37 9.92
CA PRO A 27 -6.27 7.98 8.92
C PRO A 27 -7.55 8.83 8.92
N TYR A 28 -7.81 9.59 10.00
CA TYR A 28 -8.92 10.53 10.04
C TYR A 28 -8.69 11.75 9.14
N ASN A 29 -7.45 12.20 9.00
CA ASN A 29 -7.11 13.44 8.29
C ASN A 29 -6.99 13.18 6.79
N ASN A 30 -7.34 14.16 5.97
CA ASN A 30 -7.11 14.10 4.53
C ASN A 30 -5.64 14.39 4.24
N TYR A 31 -4.95 13.48 3.55
CA TYR A 31 -3.57 13.67 3.14
C TYR A 31 -3.51 14.58 1.92
N ASP A 32 -2.77 15.69 2.03
CA ASP A 32 -2.65 16.73 0.99
C ASP A 32 -3.99 17.20 0.40
N GLY A 33 -5.00 17.34 1.27
CA GLY A 33 -6.35 17.76 0.88
C GLY A 33 -7.19 16.69 0.17
N LYS A 34 -6.63 15.50 -0.09
CA LYS A 34 -7.31 14.37 -0.70
C LYS A 34 -7.85 13.42 0.37
N GLU A 35 -8.95 12.74 0.08
CA GLU A 35 -9.54 11.70 0.94
C GLU A 35 -8.72 10.41 0.95
N GLU A 36 -7.45 10.56 1.32
CA GLU A 36 -6.42 9.54 1.31
C GLU A 36 -5.62 9.62 2.63
N PHE A 37 -4.88 8.56 2.93
CA PHE A 37 -3.88 8.54 3.99
C PHE A 37 -2.73 7.59 3.62
N MET A 38 -1.59 7.74 4.28
CA MET A 38 -0.40 6.95 4.03
C MET A 38 -0.23 5.83 5.06
N ILE A 39 0.23 4.68 4.60
CA ILE A 39 0.70 3.57 5.42
C ILE A 39 2.20 3.34 5.22
N ASP A 40 2.85 2.87 6.28
CA ASP A 40 4.18 2.28 6.22
C ASP A 40 4.01 0.76 6.26
N ALA A 41 4.21 0.15 5.11
CA ALA A 41 4.15 -1.27 4.89
C ALA A 41 4.93 -1.56 3.61
N ALA A 42 5.53 -2.73 3.49
CA ALA A 42 6.26 -3.10 2.29
C ALA A 42 5.31 -3.17 1.06
N CYS A 43 5.17 -2.05 0.35
CA CYS A 43 4.28 -1.85 -0.78
C CYS A 43 5.12 -1.97 -2.06
N PHE A 44 5.06 -3.13 -2.69
CA PHE A 44 5.80 -3.42 -3.91
C PHE A 44 4.88 -3.32 -5.14
N PRO A 45 5.41 -3.23 -6.37
CA PRO A 45 4.60 -3.40 -7.58
C PRO A 45 3.69 -4.64 -7.50
N GLY A 46 2.53 -4.60 -8.14
CA GLY A 46 1.49 -5.66 -8.00
C GLY A 46 0.75 -5.67 -6.66
N SER A 47 1.09 -4.78 -5.71
CA SER A 47 0.32 -4.62 -4.47
C SER A 47 -0.86 -3.64 -4.63
N SER A 48 -0.96 -2.92 -5.76
CA SER A 48 -2.11 -2.07 -6.10
C SER A 48 -3.39 -2.92 -6.19
N GLY A 49 -4.53 -2.40 -5.74
CA GLY A 49 -5.79 -3.13 -5.65
C GLY A 49 -5.96 -3.97 -4.38
N SER A 50 -4.89 -4.13 -3.58
CA SER A 50 -4.94 -4.99 -2.39
C SER A 50 -5.75 -4.35 -1.27
N PRO A 51 -6.72 -5.06 -0.67
CA PRO A 51 -7.47 -4.54 0.45
C PRO A 51 -6.61 -4.41 1.72
N VAL A 52 -6.82 -3.32 2.44
CA VAL A 52 -6.12 -2.99 3.69
C VAL A 52 -7.12 -2.95 4.83
N PHE A 53 -6.77 -3.60 5.94
CA PHE A 53 -7.62 -3.72 7.11
C PHE A 53 -6.91 -3.16 8.33
N LEU A 54 -7.67 -2.46 9.17
CA LEU A 54 -7.34 -2.29 10.57
C LEU A 54 -7.68 -3.60 11.28
N LEU A 55 -6.69 -4.17 11.98
CA LEU A 55 -6.85 -5.37 12.77
C LEU A 55 -6.29 -5.10 14.17
N ASN A 56 -7.17 -5.16 15.17
CA ASN A 56 -6.77 -5.17 16.58
C ASN A 56 -7.26 -6.47 17.21
N GLU A 57 -6.33 -7.32 17.63
CA GLU A 57 -6.61 -8.62 18.23
C GLU A 57 -6.37 -8.55 19.74
N GLY A 58 -7.22 -9.21 20.52
CA GLY A 58 -7.08 -9.34 21.97
C GLY A 58 -7.51 -8.10 22.75
N SER A 59 -7.13 -6.89 22.34
CA SER A 59 -7.67 -5.66 22.93
C SER A 59 -7.49 -4.43 22.03
N TYR A 60 -8.33 -3.42 22.23
CA TYR A 60 -8.17 -2.13 21.56
C TYR A 60 -8.77 -0.97 22.36
N GLN A 61 -8.33 0.25 22.05
CA GLN A 61 -8.96 1.48 22.52
C GLN A 61 -9.76 2.14 21.40
N ASP A 62 -10.93 2.69 21.76
CA ASP A 62 -11.70 3.55 20.87
C ASP A 62 -11.25 5.02 20.98
N ARG A 63 -11.94 5.90 20.23
CA ARG A 63 -11.66 7.35 20.26
C ARG A 63 -12.15 8.04 21.54
N GLN A 64 -13.07 7.42 22.27
CA GLN A 64 -13.59 7.91 23.55
C GLN A 64 -12.70 7.52 24.74
N GLY A 65 -11.66 6.70 24.51
CA GLY A 65 -10.76 6.21 25.55
C GLY A 65 -11.27 4.92 26.23
N ASN A 66 -12.35 4.31 25.75
CA ASN A 66 -12.80 3.02 26.26
C ASN A 66 -11.83 1.94 25.80
N THR A 67 -11.44 1.07 26.73
CA THR A 67 -10.61 -0.09 26.45
C THR A 67 -11.48 -1.33 26.37
N TYR A 68 -11.45 -2.01 25.23
CA TYR A 68 -12.13 -3.27 25.00
C TYR A 68 -11.12 -4.40 25.13
N MET A 69 -11.25 -5.24 26.16
CA MET A 69 -10.40 -6.41 26.39
C MET A 69 -11.12 -7.69 25.93
N GLY A 70 -10.38 -8.63 25.35
CA GLY A 70 -10.90 -9.89 24.81
C GLY A 70 -11.65 -9.76 23.48
N GLN A 71 -11.71 -8.56 22.89
CA GLN A 71 -12.44 -8.30 21.65
C GLN A 71 -11.49 -8.07 20.48
N THR A 72 -11.89 -8.55 19.30
CA THR A 72 -11.19 -8.32 18.03
C THR A 72 -11.93 -7.28 17.20
N ARG A 73 -11.23 -6.26 16.72
CA ARG A 73 -11.75 -5.22 15.81
C ARG A 73 -11.14 -5.40 14.43
N ILE A 74 -11.99 -5.54 13.42
CA ILE A 74 -11.61 -5.62 12.01
C ILE A 74 -12.39 -4.56 11.23
N PHE A 75 -11.69 -3.62 10.60
CA PHE A 75 -12.30 -2.64 9.70
C PHE A 75 -11.60 -2.60 8.35
N LEU A 76 -12.37 -2.57 7.26
CA LEU A 76 -11.85 -2.29 5.93
C LEU A 76 -11.45 -0.82 5.83
N LEU A 77 -10.18 -0.57 5.54
CA LEU A 77 -9.63 0.76 5.28
C LEU A 77 -9.56 1.10 3.77
N VAL A 78 -10.10 0.23 2.91
CA VAL A 78 -10.12 0.24 1.42
C VAL A 78 -8.96 -0.51 0.79
N ILE A 79 -8.21 0.14 -0.10
CA ILE A 79 -7.42 -0.46 -1.17
C ILE A 79 -6.17 0.39 -1.29
N LEU A 80 -5.02 -0.27 -1.34
CA LEU A 80 -3.78 0.37 -1.78
C LEU A 80 -3.89 0.66 -3.27
N TYR A 81 -3.75 1.92 -3.69
CA TYR A 81 -3.78 2.26 -5.12
C TYR A 81 -2.40 2.68 -5.65
N ALA A 82 -1.61 3.40 -4.86
CA ALA A 82 -0.30 3.92 -5.23
C ALA A 82 0.68 3.89 -4.05
N GLY A 83 1.95 4.18 -4.31
CA GLY A 83 2.99 4.36 -3.30
C GLY A 83 4.18 5.09 -3.91
N PRO A 84 4.87 5.98 -3.17
CA PRO A 84 6.02 6.69 -3.69
C PRO A 84 7.16 5.71 -4.00
N GLN A 85 7.77 5.87 -5.17
CA GLN A 85 8.93 5.11 -5.62
C GLN A 85 10.14 6.05 -5.65
N HIS A 86 11.24 5.69 -4.99
CA HIS A 86 12.52 6.36 -5.23
C HIS A 86 13.09 5.86 -6.55
N THR A 87 13.27 6.79 -7.49
CA THR A 87 13.99 6.52 -8.73
C THR A 87 15.47 6.75 -8.45
N ILE A 88 16.29 5.72 -8.63
CA ILE A 88 17.74 5.84 -8.56
C ILE A 88 18.25 5.84 -9.99
N THR A 89 18.84 6.95 -10.40
CA THR A 89 19.61 7.06 -11.65
C THR A 89 21.06 6.69 -11.35
N GLY A 90 21.57 5.63 -11.97
CA GLY A 90 23.01 5.35 -12.00
C GLY A 90 23.60 5.83 -13.31
N GLU A 91 24.82 6.35 -13.29
CA GLU A 91 25.59 6.59 -14.52
C GLU A 91 26.02 5.25 -15.11
N ILE A 92 25.77 5.05 -16.41
CA ILE A 92 26.52 4.09 -17.20
C ILE A 92 27.62 4.89 -17.90
N GLU A 93 28.88 4.61 -17.59
CA GLU A 93 29.98 5.04 -18.46
C GLU A 93 29.86 4.29 -19.78
N ILE A 94 29.46 5.02 -20.82
CA ILE A 94 29.51 4.56 -22.20
C ILE A 94 30.96 4.74 -22.65
N ILE A 95 31.70 3.64 -22.76
CA ILE A 95 32.97 3.65 -23.47
C ILE A 95 32.62 3.59 -24.96
N ASP A 96 32.93 4.64 -25.72
CA ASP A 96 32.65 4.71 -27.14
C ASP A 96 33.30 3.53 -27.88
N ILE A 97 32.47 2.57 -28.28
CA ILE A 97 32.76 1.64 -29.37
C ILE A 97 31.77 1.97 -30.49
N PRO A 98 32.25 2.10 -31.74
CA PRO A 98 31.41 2.54 -32.84
C PRO A 98 30.29 1.52 -33.04
N THR A 99 29.06 2.01 -33.21
CA THR A 99 27.81 1.26 -33.47
C THR A 99 27.17 0.52 -32.28
N SER A 100 26.38 1.21 -31.43
CA SER A 100 25.06 0.75 -30.94
C SER A 100 24.36 1.81 -30.07
N ASP A 101 23.06 1.99 -30.28
CA ASP A 101 22.17 2.80 -29.42
C ASP A 101 22.20 2.29 -27.97
N THR A 102 22.27 3.22 -27.00
CA THR A 102 22.41 2.88 -25.57
C THR A 102 21.07 2.92 -24.83
N ALA A 103 20.69 1.82 -24.20
CA ALA A 103 19.53 1.75 -23.31
C ALA A 103 19.90 2.21 -21.88
N VAL A 104 19.12 3.14 -21.31
CA VAL A 104 19.29 3.62 -19.93
C VAL A 104 18.49 2.72 -18.97
N PRO A 105 19.14 1.99 -18.02
CA PRO A 105 18.41 1.24 -17.00
C PRO A 105 17.93 2.20 -15.89
N ILE A 106 16.63 2.43 -15.85
CA ILE A 106 15.99 3.16 -14.75
C ILE A 106 15.60 2.13 -13.68
N SER A 107 16.26 2.16 -12.52
CA SER A 107 15.90 1.33 -11.37
C SER A 107 15.01 2.11 -10.41
N ARG A 108 13.89 1.50 -9.99
CA ARG A 108 12.95 2.08 -9.04
C ARG A 108 12.93 1.25 -7.77
N ILE A 109 13.31 1.86 -6.65
CA ILE A 109 13.26 1.23 -5.33
C ILE A 109 12.00 1.70 -4.61
N PRO A 110 11.12 0.81 -4.16
CA PRO A 110 9.96 1.18 -3.36
C PRO A 110 10.38 1.69 -1.98
N ASN A 111 9.68 2.71 -1.47
CA ASN A 111 10.00 3.31 -0.18
C ASN A 111 9.27 2.65 1.00
N ASN A 112 8.64 1.49 0.78
CA ASN A 112 7.73 0.84 1.74
C ASN A 112 6.61 1.77 2.24
N LEU A 113 6.20 2.74 1.41
CA LEU A 113 5.07 3.60 1.69
C LEU A 113 3.95 3.31 0.70
N GLY A 114 2.72 3.40 1.20
CA GLY A 114 1.51 3.15 0.43
C GLY A 114 0.47 4.23 0.64
N LEU A 115 -0.15 4.71 -0.43
CA LEU A 115 -1.31 5.60 -0.40
C LEU A 115 -2.60 4.77 -0.44
N ILE A 116 -3.45 5.02 0.55
CA ILE A 116 -4.74 4.38 0.74
C ILE A 116 -5.85 5.40 0.51
N ILE A 117 -6.83 5.05 -0.32
CA ILE A 117 -8.08 5.81 -0.47
C ILE A 117 -8.98 5.51 0.73
N LYS A 118 -9.70 6.50 1.27
CA LYS A 118 -10.60 6.27 2.42
C LYS A 118 -11.87 5.50 2.06
N SER A 119 -12.42 4.74 3.01
CA SER A 119 -13.58 3.84 2.80
C SER A 119 -14.88 4.53 2.57
N SER A 120 -14.99 5.78 3.02
CA SER A 120 -16.09 6.66 2.66
C SER A 120 -16.29 6.77 1.15
N ARG A 121 -15.23 6.69 0.34
CA ARG A 121 -15.31 6.85 -1.12
C ARG A 121 -16.03 5.70 -1.83
N ILE A 122 -16.14 4.52 -1.19
CA ILE A 122 -16.90 3.39 -1.77
C ILE A 122 -18.37 3.77 -1.95
N ASN A 123 -18.92 4.60 -1.06
CA ASN A 123 -20.32 5.04 -1.13
C ASN A 123 -20.63 5.86 -2.39
N GLU A 124 -19.62 6.43 -3.04
CA GLU A 124 -19.80 7.13 -4.32
C GLU A 124 -20.22 6.19 -5.45
N LEU A 125 -19.89 4.91 -5.33
CA LEU A 125 -20.32 3.89 -6.28
C LEU A 125 -21.82 3.62 -6.18
N GLU A 126 -22.45 3.82 -5.01
CA GLU A 126 -23.90 3.64 -4.86
C GLU A 126 -24.70 4.63 -5.70
N GLY A 127 -24.14 5.80 -6.03
CA GLY A 127 -24.79 6.78 -6.90
C GLY A 127 -24.60 6.52 -8.40
N LEU A 128 -23.78 5.53 -8.78
CA LEU A 128 -23.45 5.20 -10.17
C LEU A 128 -24.23 3.99 -10.70
N PHE A 129 -24.90 3.24 -9.83
CA PHE A 129 -25.65 2.02 -10.13
C PHE A 129 -27.06 2.11 -9.55
#